data_AF-A0ABD5SCM8-F1
#
_entry.id   AF-A0ABD5SCM8-F1
#
_cell.length_a   1.000
_cell.length_b   1.000
_cell.length_c   1.000
_cell.angle_alpha   90.00
_cell.angle_beta   90.00
_cell.angle_gamma   90.00
#
_symmetry.space_group_name_H-M   'P 1'
#
loop_
_entity.id
_entity.type
_entity.pdbx_description
1 polymer ?
#
loop_
_entity_poly.entity_id
_entity_poly.type
_entity_poly.pdbx_seq_one_letter_code
_entity_poly.pdbx_strand_id
1 'polypeptide(L)' 'MSTECPRCGSELTTFALAGAEAIACDDCGFVGVEADHSGEPRVVESWEQALERFGRSMENDGNA' A
#
# COMPACT_ATOMS: atom_id res chain seq x y z
N MET A 1 -19.54 10.49 0.96
CA MET A 1 -18.71 10.10 -0.19
C MET A 1 -18.10 11.38 -0.72
N SER A 2 -16.77 11.47 -0.81
CA SER A 2 -16.12 12.65 -1.40
C SER A 2 -16.26 12.59 -2.91
N THR A 3 -16.67 13.69 -3.53
CA THR A 3 -16.68 13.86 -4.99
C THR A 3 -15.35 14.40 -5.51
N GLU A 4 -14.38 14.67 -4.63
CA GLU A 4 -13.06 15.14 -5.00
C GLU A 4 -12.04 13.99 -5.09
N CYS A 5 -11.19 14.06 -6.10
CA CYS A 5 -10.14 13.11 -6.38
C CYS A 5 -9.05 13.19 -5.30
N PRO A 6 -8.74 12.09 -4.61
CA PRO A 6 -7.75 12.09 -3.53
C PRO A 6 -6.31 12.34 -3.99
N ARG A 7 -6.05 12.30 -5.30
CA ARG A 7 -4.71 12.47 -5.89
C ARG A 7 -4.44 13.91 -6.35
N CYS A 8 -5.46 14.62 -6.83
CA CYS A 8 -5.27 15.93 -7.45
C CYS A 8 -6.30 16.99 -7.03
N GLY A 9 -7.33 16.63 -6.25
CA GLY A 9 -8.37 17.54 -5.77
C GLY A 9 -9.48 17.87 -6.79
N SER A 10 -9.36 17.39 -8.03
CA SER A 10 -10.38 17.59 -9.07
C SER A 10 -11.67 16.82 -8.80
N GLU A 11 -12.77 17.21 -9.42
CA GLU A 11 -14.03 16.47 -9.28
C GLU A 11 -13.96 15.08 -9.95
N LEU A 12 -14.63 14.10 -9.35
CA LEU A 12 -14.73 12.72 -9.81
C LEU A 12 -15.98 12.56 -10.69
N THR A 13 -15.81 11.85 -11.80
CA THR A 13 -16.88 11.49 -12.72
C THR A 13 -17.40 10.09 -12.42
N THR A 14 -18.73 9.93 -12.41
CA THR A 14 -19.39 8.61 -12.28
C THR A 14 -19.98 8.20 -13.62
N PHE A 15 -19.64 7.01 -14.08
CA PHE A 15 -20.17 6.38 -15.29
C PHE A 15 -21.14 5.26 -14.91
N ALA A 16 -22.27 5.17 -15.60
CA ALA A 16 -23.27 4.12 -15.39
C ALA A 16 -23.59 3.40 -16.71
N LEU A 17 -23.55 2.07 -16.72
CA LEU A 17 -23.88 1.25 -17.89
C LEU A 17 -24.46 -0.10 -17.46
N ALA A 18 -25.62 -0.46 -18.01
CA ALA A 18 -26.27 -1.76 -17.79
C ALA A 18 -26.43 -2.16 -16.30
N GLY A 19 -26.65 -1.17 -15.43
CA GLY A 19 -26.82 -1.38 -13.97
C GLY A 19 -25.52 -1.47 -13.17
N ALA A 20 -24.36 -1.26 -13.80
CA ALA A 20 -23.08 -1.10 -13.13
C ALA A 20 -22.64 0.37 -13.09
N GLU A 21 -21.91 0.74 -12.04
CA GLU A 21 -21.33 2.08 -11.86
C GLU A 21 -19.81 2.00 -11.70
N ALA A 22 -19.11 3.02 -12.21
CA ALA A 22 -17.67 3.20 -12.04
C ALA A 22 -17.33 4.67 -11.77
N ILE A 23 -16.35 4.93 -10.91
CA ILE A 23 -15.88 6.28 -10.58
C ILE A 23 -14.47 6.46 -11.11
N ALA A 24 -14.21 7.59 -11.78
CA ALA A 24 -12.89 7.97 -12.27
C ALA A 24 -12.62 9.47 -12.10
N CYS A 25 -11.35 9.85 -12.00
CA CYS A 25 -10.91 11.22 -12.15
C CYS A 25 -10.41 11.42 -13.59
N ASP A 26 -11.06 12.29 -14.34
CA ASP A 26 -10.68 12.60 -15.73
C ASP A 26 -9.36 13.40 -15.82
N ASP A 27 -8.96 14.07 -14.72
CA ASP A 27 -7.76 14.91 -14.70
C ASP A 27 -6.46 14.14 -14.43
N CYS A 28 -6.44 13.24 -13.45
CA CYS A 28 -5.23 12.50 -13.08
C CYS A 28 -5.33 10.98 -13.28
N GLY A 29 -6.44 10.50 -13.85
CA GLY A 29 -6.68 9.09 -14.12
C GLY A 29 -6.82 8.22 -12.87
N PHE A 30 -7.18 8.81 -11.72
CA PHE A 30 -7.47 8.02 -10.51
C PHE A 30 -8.73 7.19 -10.73
N VAL A 31 -8.62 5.86 -10.58
CA VAL A 31 -9.70 4.89 -10.80
C VAL A 31 -9.87 3.97 -9.60
N GLY A 32 -10.00 4.55 -8.40
CA GLY A 32 -10.53 3.85 -7.21
C GLY A 32 -9.97 2.46 -6.90
N VAL A 33 -8.70 2.20 -7.20
CA VAL A 33 -8.14 0.83 -7.18
C VAL A 33 -7.78 0.43 -5.75
N GLU A 34 -8.11 -0.81 -5.36
CA GLU A 34 -7.44 -1.47 -4.23
C GLU A 34 -5.98 -1.75 -4.57
N ALA A 35 -5.07 -1.19 -3.79
CA ALA A 35 -3.64 -1.32 -4.00
C ALA A 35 -3.14 -2.70 -3.58
N ASP A 36 -2.38 -3.36 -4.45
CA ASP A 36 -1.58 -4.53 -4.07
C ASP A 36 -0.36 -4.06 -3.26
N HIS A 37 -0.36 -4.36 -1.96
CA HIS A 37 0.72 -4.03 -1.03
C HIS A 37 1.80 -5.12 -0.95
N SER A 38 1.72 -6.15 -1.78
CA SER A 38 2.84 -7.06 -1.90
C SER A 38 4.05 -6.29 -2.45
N GLY A 39 5.13 -6.29 -1.67
CA GLY A 39 6.41 -5.82 -2.16
C GLY A 39 6.98 -6.80 -3.18
N GLU A 40 7.92 -6.33 -3.99
CA GLU A 40 8.60 -7.21 -4.95
C GLU A 40 9.23 -8.41 -4.23
N PRO A 41 9.01 -9.66 -4.71
CA PRO A 41 9.58 -10.84 -4.09
C PRO A 41 11.10 -10.74 -4.05
N ARG A 42 11.64 -10.48 -2.86
CA ARG A 42 13.07 -10.42 -2.60
C ARG A 42 13.48 -11.59 -1.73
N VAL A 43 14.72 -12.06 -1.91
CA VAL A 43 15.33 -12.98 -0.96
C VAL A 43 15.52 -12.20 0.34
N VAL A 44 14.71 -12.52 1.33
CA VAL A 44 14.82 -11.99 2.68
C VAL A 44 15.64 -12.95 3.52
N GLU A 45 16.30 -12.44 4.54
CA GLU A 45 16.94 -13.30 5.54
C GLU A 45 15.91 -14.29 6.12
N SER A 46 16.37 -15.49 6.47
CA SER A 46 15.50 -16.47 7.12
C SER A 46 15.08 -15.97 8.51
N TRP A 47 14.00 -16.53 9.05
CA TRP A 47 13.59 -16.23 10.42
C TRP A 47 14.68 -16.56 11.44
N GLU A 48 15.41 -17.65 11.24
CA GLU A 48 16.55 -18.02 12.08
C GLU A 48 17.65 -16.95 12.03
N GLN A 49 18.01 -16.49 10.83
CA GLN A 49 19.00 -15.42 10.64
C GLN A 49 18.56 -14.09 11.28
N ALA A 50 17.29 -13.73 11.15
CA ALA A 50 16.73 -12.54 11.78
C ALA A 50 16.78 -12.65 13.31
N LEU A 51 16.31 -13.77 13.86
CA LEU A 51 16.26 -14.00 15.30
C LEU A 51 17.65 -14.04 15.92
N GLU A 52 18.63 -14.64 15.25
CA GLU A 52 20.02 -14.59 15.70
C GLU A 52 20.58 -13.15 15.70
N ARG A 53 20.33 -12.38 14.64
CA ARG A 53 20.80 -10.99 14.54
C ARG A 53 20.23 -10.13 15.66
N PHE A 54 18.94 -10.27 15.95
CA PHE A 54 18.29 -9.54 17.05
C PHE A 54 18.65 -10.10 18.43
N GLY A 55 18.80 -11.42 18.58
CA GLY A 55 19.24 -12.05 19.83
C GLY A 55 20.63 -11.61 20.26
N ARG A 56 21.58 -11.54 19.31
CA ARG A 56 22.91 -10.98 19.55
C ARG A 56 22.89 -9.51 19.98
N SER A 57 21.90 -8.73 19.52
CA SER A 57 21.70 -7.35 19.99
C SER A 57 21.32 -7.32 21.47
N MET A 58 20.46 -8.23 21.92
CA MET A 58 20.01 -8.28 23.33
C MET A 58 21.08 -8.78 24.30
N GLU A 59 22.00 -9.64 23.87
CA GLU A 59 23.13 -10.09 24.70
C GLU A 59 24.16 -8.98 24.92
N ASN A 60 24.33 -8.08 23.94
CA ASN A 60 25.30 -6.99 23.99
C ASN A 60 24.79 -5.79 24.83
N ASP A 61 23.47 -5.62 24.95
CA ASP A 61 22.83 -4.58 25.78
C ASP A 61 22.77 -4.94 27.28
N GLY A 62 23.09 -6.20 27.64
CA GLY A 62 23.10 -6.71 29.02
C GLY A 62 24.49 -6.74 29.69
N ASN A 63 25.55 -6.32 28.99
CA ASN A 63 26.93 -6.26 29.52
C ASN A 63 27.41 -4.81 29.68
N ALA A 64 26.63 -4.00 30.41
CA ALA A 64 27.02 -2.68 30.87
C ALA A 64 27.61 -2.73 32.29
#